data_AF-A0A2E8YPP8-F1
#
_entry.id   AF-A0A2E8YPP8-F1
#
_cell.length_a   1.000
_cell.length_b   1.000
_cell.length_c   1.000
_cell.angle_alpha   90.00
_cell.angle_beta   90.00
_cell.angle_gamma   90.00
#
_symmetry.space_group_name_H-M   'P 1'
#
loop_
_entity.id
_entity.type
_entity.pdbx_description
1 polymer ?
#
loop_
_entity_poly.entity_id
_entity_poly.type
_entity_poly.pdbx_seq_one_letter_code
_entity_poly.pdbx_strand_id
1 'polypeptide(L)'
;MNDSTKLLQLIDQLDKVKILCLGDVMLDKFVYGDVSRISPEAPVPVCRVIDEVSMLGGAGNVARNLAEVGVSVDFVSVVGNDEAADQVQSLVQGINQIRMKLIREPGRQTTIKERYFGGSQQLMRLDREDCKEISNDTKENIFDYVRTTIATADALILSDYGKGVLTPDSLQELISIAKTYNCPVIVDPKGDDYRRYRGATVITPNLRELSESSQRGVIDNNNLVEAARFIAMEYGIENILVTRSAEGMTLISDKSIDHLPAEAREIFDVSGAGDTVVAILAAVLAAGGSLLMASRLSNIAAGIAVGKTGTAVVSATELVESLQSQDTLNLSKLKILSLEDAKKKVEVWRSQSDKIGFTNGCFDLIHPGHLALLAESRLVCDRLIVGLNSDASVKQIKGESRPIQNEESRASVLASLASVDLVVVFSEETPIELIKALRPDFLSKGADYLLENVIGADLVQSYGGQVLLVDIEEGHSTTRTIERLER
;
A
#
# COMPACT_ATOMS: atom_id res chain seq x y z
N MET A 1 -18.46 10.25 -5.20
CA MET A 1 -17.45 9.99 -4.15
C MET A 1 -16.15 9.62 -4.84
N ASN A 2 -15.03 10.20 -4.40
CA ASN A 2 -13.71 9.76 -4.84
C ASN A 2 -13.49 8.29 -4.40
N ASP A 3 -12.67 7.54 -5.12
CA ASP A 3 -12.40 6.13 -4.82
C ASP A 3 -11.78 5.96 -3.42
N SER A 4 -10.93 6.89 -2.98
CA SER A 4 -10.34 6.90 -1.63
C SER A 4 -11.40 6.99 -0.52
N THR A 5 -12.46 7.78 -0.71
CA THR A 5 -13.55 7.89 0.27
C THR A 5 -14.30 6.56 0.44
N LYS A 6 -14.48 5.81 -0.65
CA LYS A 6 -15.11 4.48 -0.59
C LYS A 6 -14.21 3.47 0.11
N LEU A 7 -12.90 3.52 -0.13
CA LEU A 7 -11.94 2.66 0.56
C LEU A 7 -11.93 2.93 2.07
N LEU A 8 -11.95 4.20 2.49
CA LEU A 8 -12.07 4.57 3.90
C LEU A 8 -13.38 4.03 4.53
N GLN A 9 -14.51 4.17 3.83
CA GLN A 9 -15.79 3.61 4.29
C GLN A 9 -15.77 2.08 4.43
N LEU A 10 -15.01 1.37 3.59
CA LEU A 10 -14.84 -0.08 3.68
C LEU A 10 -13.98 -0.44 4.90
N ILE A 11 -12.90 0.31 5.17
CA ILE A 11 -12.06 0.12 6.36
C ILE A 11 -12.90 0.27 7.64
N ASP A 12 -13.77 1.28 7.69
CA ASP A 12 -14.69 1.53 8.82
C ASP A 12 -15.74 0.43 9.05
N GLN A 13 -15.89 -0.51 8.11
CA GLN A 13 -16.85 -1.62 8.19
C GLN A 13 -16.20 -2.96 8.51
N LEU A 14 -14.85 -3.05 8.53
CA LEU A 14 -14.15 -4.32 8.72
C LEU A 14 -14.41 -4.94 10.10
N ASP A 15 -14.71 -4.11 11.11
CA ASP A 15 -15.02 -4.54 12.48
C ASP A 15 -16.34 -5.34 12.59
N LYS A 16 -17.22 -5.23 11.59
CA LYS A 16 -18.50 -5.94 11.51
C LYS A 16 -18.44 -7.21 10.68
N VAL A 17 -17.33 -7.42 9.98
CA VAL A 17 -17.13 -8.55 9.08
C VAL A 17 -16.69 -9.79 9.87
N LYS A 18 -17.20 -10.94 9.44
CA LYS A 18 -16.83 -12.24 9.97
C LYS A 18 -16.30 -13.15 8.88
N ILE A 19 -15.06 -13.63 9.05
CA ILE A 19 -14.40 -14.50 8.05
C ILE A 19 -14.08 -15.87 8.64
N LEU A 20 -14.38 -16.92 7.87
CA LEU A 20 -13.93 -18.27 8.15
C LEU A 20 -12.60 -18.49 7.43
N CYS A 21 -11.51 -18.63 8.17
CA CYS A 21 -10.17 -18.86 7.63
C CYS A 21 -9.74 -20.30 7.91
N LEU A 22 -9.58 -21.10 6.85
CA LEU A 22 -9.18 -22.50 6.93
C LEU A 22 -7.91 -22.73 6.11
N GLY A 23 -6.93 -23.42 6.67
CA GLY A 23 -5.72 -23.74 5.91
C GLY A 23 -4.62 -24.38 6.74
N ASP A 24 -3.45 -24.46 6.12
CA ASP A 24 -2.23 -25.00 6.74
C ASP A 24 -1.60 -23.95 7.67
N VAL A 25 -1.62 -24.21 8.99
CA VAL A 25 -0.93 -23.36 9.97
C VAL A 25 0.52 -23.82 10.15
N MET A 26 1.42 -22.86 10.36
CA MET A 26 2.80 -23.14 10.72
C MET A 26 3.30 -22.18 11.79
N LEU A 27 4.36 -22.59 12.49
CA LEU A 27 5.07 -21.77 13.46
C LEU A 27 6.35 -21.25 12.82
N ASP A 28 6.40 -19.94 12.57
CA ASP A 28 7.62 -19.27 12.12
C ASP A 28 8.47 -18.92 13.34
N LYS A 29 9.68 -19.50 13.43
CA LYS A 29 10.66 -19.19 14.48
C LYS A 29 11.82 -18.41 13.89
N PHE A 30 12.17 -17.29 14.52
CA PHE A 30 13.29 -16.44 14.15
C PHE A 30 14.30 -16.51 15.29
N VAL A 31 15.50 -17.00 14.98
CA VAL A 31 16.59 -17.16 15.94
C VAL A 31 17.69 -16.17 15.56
N TYR A 32 17.90 -15.16 16.41
CA TYR A 32 18.90 -14.13 16.20
C TYR A 32 20.14 -14.43 17.02
N GLY A 33 21.32 -14.35 16.40
CA GLY A 33 22.57 -14.57 17.10
C GLY A 33 23.77 -13.86 16.50
N ASP A 34 24.87 -13.89 17.25
CA ASP A 34 26.16 -13.37 16.84
C ASP A 34 26.98 -14.47 16.16
N VAL A 35 27.59 -14.13 15.03
CA VAL A 35 28.56 -14.98 14.33
C VAL A 35 29.95 -14.37 14.49
N SER A 36 30.68 -14.80 15.52
CA SER A 36 32.01 -14.25 15.82
C SER A 36 33.18 -15.17 15.42
N ARG A 37 32.91 -16.43 15.07
CA ARG A 37 33.94 -17.43 14.74
C ARG A 37 33.42 -18.53 13.82
N ILE A 38 34.35 -19.24 13.20
CA ILE A 38 34.12 -20.50 12.46
C ILE A 38 34.30 -21.68 13.41
N SER A 39 33.56 -22.77 13.18
CA SER A 39 33.65 -23.98 14.00
C SER A 39 35.01 -24.67 13.80
N PRO A 40 35.63 -25.21 14.87
CA PRO A 40 36.83 -26.04 14.74
C PRO A 40 36.53 -27.45 14.16
N GLU A 41 35.26 -27.85 14.12
CA GLU A 41 34.82 -29.19 13.67
C GLU A 41 34.53 -29.25 12.16
N ALA A 42 34.08 -28.13 11.58
CA ALA A 42 33.74 -28.01 10.17
C ALA A 42 33.83 -26.53 9.74
N PRO A 43 34.03 -26.22 8.45
CA PRO A 43 34.11 -24.86 7.94
C PRO A 43 32.72 -24.18 7.88
N VAL A 44 32.02 -24.14 9.01
CA VAL A 44 30.69 -23.57 9.17
C VAL A 44 30.70 -22.48 10.26
N PRO A 45 29.86 -21.43 10.13
CA PRO A 45 29.75 -20.41 11.17
C PRO A 45 29.20 -20.96 12.49
N VAL A 46 29.71 -20.47 13.62
CA VAL A 46 29.11 -20.71 14.94
C VAL A 46 28.23 -19.51 15.29
N CYS A 47 26.91 -19.72 15.28
CA CYS A 47 25.94 -18.73 15.71
C CYS A 47 25.64 -18.92 17.21
N ARG A 48 25.98 -17.91 18.02
CA ARG A 48 25.56 -17.87 19.43
C ARG A 48 24.21 -17.16 19.50
N VAL A 49 23.16 -17.91 19.83
CA VAL A 49 21.80 -17.39 19.98
C VAL A 49 21.76 -16.33 21.09
N ILE A 50 21.07 -15.22 20.79
CA ILE A 50 20.84 -14.07 21.66
C ILE A 50 19.35 -13.93 21.94
N ASP A 51 18.53 -14.10 20.90
CA ASP A 51 17.09 -13.90 20.98
C ASP A 51 16.35 -14.89 20.08
N GLU A 52 15.13 -15.23 20.48
CA GLU A 52 14.24 -16.14 19.76
C GLU A 52 12.81 -15.59 19.76
N VAL A 53 12.24 -15.43 18.56
CA VAL A 53 10.87 -14.92 18.39
C VAL A 53 10.06 -15.95 17.62
N SER A 54 8.88 -16.29 18.14
CA SER A 54 7.94 -17.19 17.48
C SER A 54 6.69 -16.43 17.03
N MET A 55 6.26 -16.69 15.80
CA MET A 55 5.10 -16.05 15.19
C MET A 55 4.22 -17.08 14.47
N LEU A 56 2.94 -16.75 14.30
CA LEU A 56 2.06 -17.54 13.44
C LEU A 56 2.43 -17.29 11.98
N GLY A 57 2.59 -18.38 11.23
CA GLY A 57 2.83 -18.42 9.80
C GLY A 57 1.69 -19.13 9.06
N GLY A 58 1.73 -19.05 7.73
CA GLY A 58 0.74 -19.66 6.86
C GLY A 58 -0.67 -19.12 7.10
N ALA A 59 -1.65 -20.02 7.17
CA ALA A 59 -3.03 -19.64 7.48
C ALA A 59 -3.16 -18.88 8.82
N GLY A 60 -2.24 -19.10 9.76
CA GLY A 60 -2.19 -18.35 11.02
C GLY A 60 -1.80 -16.88 10.82
N ASN A 61 -0.93 -16.57 9.85
CA ASN A 61 -0.56 -15.19 9.52
C ASN A 61 -1.70 -14.45 8.78
N VAL A 62 -2.45 -15.17 7.93
CA VAL A 62 -3.69 -14.64 7.33
C VAL A 62 -4.70 -14.27 8.42
N ALA A 63 -4.94 -15.18 9.38
CA ALA A 63 -5.85 -14.92 10.49
C ALA A 63 -5.40 -13.74 11.37
N ARG A 64 -4.08 -13.59 11.60
CA ARG A 64 -3.52 -12.42 12.30
C ARG A 64 -3.77 -11.12 11.55
N ASN A 65 -3.53 -11.09 10.24
CA ASN A 65 -3.78 -9.89 9.42
C ASN A 65 -5.25 -9.47 9.45
N LEU A 66 -6.18 -10.44 9.38
CA LEU A 66 -7.61 -10.17 9.52
C LEU A 66 -7.96 -9.56 10.89
N ALA A 67 -7.46 -10.16 11.97
CA ALA A 67 -7.69 -9.69 13.32
C ALA A 67 -7.15 -8.26 13.55
N GLU A 68 -5.97 -7.95 12.99
CA GLU A 68 -5.31 -6.65 13.11
C GLU A 68 -6.11 -5.52 12.44
N VAL A 69 -6.85 -5.82 11.37
CA VAL A 69 -7.77 -4.85 10.73
C VAL A 69 -9.19 -4.85 11.34
N GLY A 70 -9.39 -5.59 12.44
CA GLY A 70 -10.64 -5.59 13.21
C GLY A 70 -11.64 -6.69 12.85
N VAL A 71 -11.36 -7.54 11.85
CA VAL A 71 -12.27 -8.60 11.40
C VAL A 71 -12.40 -9.69 12.47
N SER A 72 -13.62 -10.17 12.69
CA SER A 72 -13.87 -11.36 13.51
C SER A 72 -13.53 -12.63 12.72
N VAL A 73 -12.67 -13.49 13.26
CA VAL A 73 -12.15 -14.66 12.52
C VAL A 73 -12.56 -15.96 13.20
N ASP A 74 -13.25 -16.85 12.48
CA ASP A 74 -13.30 -18.27 12.81
C ASP A 74 -12.10 -18.94 12.14
N PHE A 75 -11.06 -19.27 12.90
CA PHE A 75 -9.82 -19.86 12.38
C PHE A 75 -9.80 -21.38 12.58
N VAL A 76 -9.67 -22.13 11.49
CA VAL A 76 -9.67 -23.60 11.49
C VAL A 76 -8.35 -24.10 10.90
N SER A 77 -7.68 -25.01 11.60
CA SER A 77 -6.47 -25.64 11.09
C SER A 77 -6.21 -26.98 11.79
N VAL A 78 -5.20 -27.71 11.30
CA VAL A 78 -4.79 -29.00 11.85
C VAL A 78 -3.34 -28.91 12.29
N VAL A 79 -3.07 -29.39 13.49
CA VAL A 79 -1.75 -29.41 14.12
C VAL A 79 -1.42 -30.82 14.61
N GLY A 80 -0.16 -31.05 14.98
CA GLY A 80 0.28 -32.29 15.61
C GLY A 80 -0.07 -32.39 17.09
N ASN A 81 0.39 -33.47 17.70
CA ASN A 81 0.39 -33.67 19.16
C ASN A 81 1.78 -33.36 19.73
N ASP A 82 2.25 -32.12 19.56
CA ASP A 82 3.60 -31.68 19.93
C ASP A 82 3.61 -30.28 20.56
N GLU A 83 4.76 -29.88 21.10
CA GLU A 83 4.95 -28.58 21.75
C GLU A 83 4.69 -27.40 20.80
N ALA A 84 5.00 -27.57 19.51
CA ALA A 84 4.73 -26.54 18.52
C ALA A 84 3.22 -26.30 18.35
N ALA A 85 2.38 -27.34 18.44
CA ALA A 85 0.93 -27.16 18.47
C ALA A 85 0.47 -26.34 19.68
N ASP A 86 1.07 -26.56 20.86
CA ASP A 86 0.75 -25.81 22.08
C ASP A 86 1.17 -24.34 21.97
N GLN A 87 2.31 -24.07 21.32
CA GLN A 87 2.75 -22.71 21.02
C GLN A 87 1.83 -22.00 20.02
N VAL A 88 1.44 -22.67 18.92
CA VAL A 88 0.45 -22.14 17.97
C VAL A 88 -0.87 -21.82 18.68
N GLN A 89 -1.36 -22.73 19.52
CA GLN A 89 -2.58 -22.52 20.30
C GLN A 89 -2.47 -21.29 21.21
N SER A 90 -1.35 -21.14 21.92
CA SER A 90 -1.12 -20.01 22.83
C SER A 90 -1.04 -18.68 22.09
N LEU A 91 -0.37 -18.65 20.93
CA LEU A 91 -0.28 -17.45 20.10
C LEU A 91 -1.64 -17.00 19.57
N VAL A 92 -2.49 -17.95 19.16
CA VAL A 92 -3.86 -17.63 18.68
C VAL A 92 -4.75 -17.17 19.83
N GLN A 93 -4.67 -17.81 21.01
CA GLN A 93 -5.44 -17.42 22.20
C GLN A 93 -5.16 -15.98 22.67
N GLY A 94 -3.98 -15.44 22.36
CA GLY A 94 -3.63 -14.06 22.66
C GLY A 94 -4.38 -13.02 21.82
N ILE A 95 -5.18 -13.43 20.83
CA ILE A 95 -5.83 -12.55 19.86
C ILE A 95 -7.35 -12.65 20.03
N ASN A 96 -7.95 -11.60 20.60
CA ASN A 96 -9.37 -11.60 20.99
C ASN A 96 -10.35 -11.76 19.81
N GLN A 97 -9.95 -11.33 18.62
CA GLN A 97 -10.76 -11.39 17.41
C GLN A 97 -10.83 -12.80 16.81
N ILE A 98 -9.97 -13.73 17.24
CA ILE A 98 -9.87 -15.06 16.64
C ILE A 98 -10.52 -16.11 17.54
N ARG A 99 -11.59 -16.72 17.03
CA ARG A 99 -12.13 -17.97 17.55
C ARG A 99 -11.48 -19.14 16.82
N MET A 100 -10.65 -19.90 17.54
CA MET A 100 -9.92 -21.01 16.94
C MET A 100 -10.62 -22.37 17.08
N LYS A 101 -10.46 -23.20 16.04
CA LYS A 101 -10.71 -24.64 16.02
C LYS A 101 -9.46 -25.32 15.49
N LEU A 102 -8.53 -25.62 16.39
CA LEU A 102 -7.34 -26.40 16.08
C LEU A 102 -7.63 -27.88 16.33
N ILE A 103 -7.57 -28.69 15.28
CA ILE A 103 -7.78 -30.14 15.36
C ILE A 103 -6.40 -30.80 15.46
N ARG A 104 -6.22 -31.70 16.41
CA ARG A 104 -4.97 -32.44 16.59
C ARG A 104 -5.03 -33.76 15.84
N GLU A 105 -4.18 -33.94 14.84
CA GLU A 105 -4.07 -35.17 14.06
C GLU A 105 -3.01 -36.09 14.67
N PRO A 106 -3.37 -37.33 15.09
CA PRO A 106 -2.40 -38.29 15.59
C PRO A 106 -1.32 -38.61 14.55
N GLY A 107 -0.04 -38.53 14.95
CA GLY A 107 1.10 -38.87 14.10
C GLY A 107 1.54 -37.78 13.12
N ARG A 108 0.83 -36.65 13.04
CA ARG A 108 1.27 -35.46 12.31
C ARG A 108 2.26 -34.65 13.15
N GLN A 109 3.28 -34.10 12.50
CA GLN A 109 4.16 -33.07 13.07
C GLN A 109 3.62 -31.68 12.70
N THR A 110 3.47 -30.79 13.70
CA THR A 110 3.14 -29.39 13.44
C THR A 110 4.23 -28.74 12.59
N THR A 111 3.83 -28.01 11.54
CA THR A 111 4.79 -27.36 10.64
C THR A 111 5.55 -26.25 11.35
N ILE A 112 6.88 -26.29 11.30
CA ILE A 112 7.77 -25.26 11.86
C ILE A 112 8.74 -24.79 10.77
N LYS A 113 8.92 -23.48 10.68
CA LYS A 113 9.89 -22.82 9.81
C LYS A 113 10.86 -22.01 10.68
N GLU A 114 12.01 -22.58 10.97
CA GLU A 114 13.03 -21.96 11.82
C GLU A 114 14.06 -21.24 10.94
N ARG A 115 14.25 -19.94 11.15
CA ARG A 115 15.19 -19.09 10.40
C ARG A 115 16.26 -18.56 11.34
N TYR A 116 17.52 -18.83 11.02
CA TYR A 116 18.67 -18.39 11.81
C TYR A 116 19.31 -17.17 11.18
N PHE A 117 19.53 -16.13 11.97
CA PHE A 117 20.12 -14.86 11.55
C PHE A 117 21.44 -14.60 12.26
N GLY A 118 22.41 -14.12 11.50
CA GLY A 118 23.69 -13.58 11.98
C GLY A 118 23.79 -12.11 11.59
N GLY A 119 23.62 -11.20 12.56
CA GLY A 119 23.40 -9.78 12.23
C GLY A 119 22.16 -9.60 11.34
N SER A 120 22.31 -8.92 10.20
CA SER A 120 21.22 -8.70 9.23
C SER A 120 21.09 -9.80 8.16
N GLN A 121 21.91 -10.85 8.21
CA GLN A 121 21.93 -11.90 7.18
C GLN A 121 21.28 -13.19 7.69
N GLN A 122 20.39 -13.77 6.89
CA GLN A 122 19.87 -15.11 7.14
C GLN A 122 20.95 -16.16 6.79
N LEU A 123 21.30 -17.00 7.77
CA LEU A 123 22.33 -18.04 7.66
C LEU A 123 21.76 -19.36 7.18
N MET A 124 20.61 -19.78 7.74
CA MET A 124 19.95 -21.03 7.35
C MET A 124 18.45 -20.97 7.61
N ARG A 125 17.71 -21.88 6.98
CA ARG A 125 16.33 -22.20 7.32
C ARG A 125 16.18 -23.71 7.55
N LEU A 126 15.52 -24.09 8.64
CA LEU A 126 15.15 -25.47 8.94
C LEU A 126 13.64 -25.60 8.87
N ASP A 127 13.18 -26.51 8.02
CA ASP A 127 11.77 -26.80 7.84
C ASP A 127 11.48 -28.16 8.50
N ARG A 128 10.56 -28.18 9.47
CA ARG A 128 10.04 -29.41 10.09
C ARG A 128 8.59 -29.54 9.69
N GLU A 129 8.27 -30.48 8.83
CA GLU A 129 6.93 -30.56 8.24
C GLU A 129 6.53 -31.98 7.87
N ASP A 130 5.23 -32.26 7.97
CA ASP A 130 4.57 -33.42 7.37
C ASP A 130 3.56 -32.93 6.34
N CYS A 131 3.73 -33.36 5.08
CA CYS A 131 2.86 -32.99 3.96
C CYS A 131 1.82 -34.08 3.64
N LYS A 132 1.71 -35.14 4.44
CA LYS A 132 0.68 -36.17 4.25
C LYS A 132 -0.71 -35.59 4.42
N GLU A 133 -1.65 -36.12 3.65
CA GLU A 133 -3.06 -35.79 3.82
C GLU A 133 -3.57 -36.14 5.23
N ILE A 134 -4.45 -35.28 5.75
CA ILE A 134 -5.17 -35.54 7.00
C ILE A 134 -6.13 -36.75 6.86
N SER A 135 -6.46 -37.39 7.98
CA SER A 135 -7.36 -38.53 8.00
C SER A 135 -8.81 -38.13 7.67
N ASN A 136 -9.61 -39.09 7.20
CA ASN A 136 -11.03 -38.85 6.92
C ASN A 136 -11.81 -38.38 8.16
N ASP A 137 -11.46 -38.88 9.35
CA ASP A 137 -12.07 -38.42 10.60
C ASP A 137 -11.77 -36.94 10.87
N THR A 138 -10.54 -36.49 10.60
CA THR A 138 -10.18 -35.07 10.69
C THR A 138 -10.91 -34.24 9.62
N LYS A 139 -11.03 -34.74 8.38
CA LYS A 139 -11.80 -34.07 7.32
C LYS A 139 -13.26 -33.86 7.74
N GLU A 140 -13.93 -34.89 8.25
CA GLU A 140 -15.32 -34.77 8.72
C GLU A 140 -15.45 -33.78 9.89
N ASN A 141 -14.52 -33.78 10.84
CA ASN A 141 -14.50 -32.77 11.91
C ASN A 141 -14.38 -31.33 11.39
N ILE A 142 -13.60 -31.12 10.31
CA ILE A 142 -13.52 -29.81 9.63
C ILE A 142 -14.86 -29.50 8.98
N PHE A 143 -15.43 -30.41 8.19
CA PHE A 143 -16.69 -30.18 7.49
C PHE A 143 -17.84 -29.88 8.44
N ASP A 144 -17.95 -30.60 9.55
CA ASP A 144 -18.97 -30.34 10.57
C ASP A 144 -18.82 -28.95 11.18
N TYR A 145 -17.59 -28.53 11.49
CA TYR A 145 -17.34 -27.17 11.99
C TYR A 145 -17.73 -26.13 10.93
N VAL A 146 -17.26 -26.29 9.69
CA VAL A 146 -17.55 -25.37 8.57
C VAL A 146 -19.05 -25.26 8.32
N ARG A 147 -19.79 -26.39 8.29
CA ARG A 147 -21.25 -26.38 8.11
C ARG A 147 -21.98 -25.59 9.18
N THR A 148 -21.46 -25.55 10.42
CA THR A 148 -22.07 -24.79 11.52
C THR A 148 -21.72 -23.30 11.50
N THR A 149 -20.58 -22.90 10.94
CA THR A 149 -20.09 -21.51 11.00
C THR A 149 -20.31 -20.73 9.72
N ILE A 150 -20.29 -21.41 8.55
CA ILE A 150 -20.38 -20.78 7.22
C ILE A 150 -21.66 -19.96 7.03
N ALA A 151 -22.77 -20.35 7.67
CA ALA A 151 -24.05 -19.63 7.58
C ALA A 151 -23.99 -18.20 8.14
N THR A 152 -22.99 -17.90 8.96
CA THR A 152 -22.76 -16.57 9.56
C THR A 152 -21.49 -15.91 9.04
N ALA A 153 -20.75 -16.56 8.15
CA ALA A 153 -19.51 -16.03 7.61
C ALA A 153 -19.78 -15.22 6.33
N ASP A 154 -19.15 -14.07 6.24
CA ASP A 154 -19.24 -13.17 5.08
C ASP A 154 -18.26 -13.56 3.96
N ALA A 155 -17.21 -14.32 4.28
CA ALA A 155 -16.30 -14.95 3.32
C ALA A 155 -15.61 -16.19 3.91
N LEU A 156 -15.19 -17.09 3.01
CA LEU A 156 -14.34 -18.25 3.30
C LEU A 156 -12.97 -18.04 2.67
N ILE A 157 -11.91 -18.17 3.47
CA ILE A 157 -10.53 -18.23 2.98
C ILE A 157 -10.03 -19.68 3.06
N LEU A 158 -9.45 -20.15 1.96
CA LEU A 158 -8.73 -21.42 1.88
C LEU A 158 -7.25 -21.11 1.63
N SER A 159 -6.43 -21.19 2.68
CA SER A 159 -4.99 -20.90 2.62
C SER A 159 -4.19 -22.18 2.48
N ASP A 160 -3.86 -22.55 1.24
CA ASP A 160 -3.20 -23.81 0.88
C ASP A 160 -1.69 -23.61 0.78
N TYR A 161 -0.93 -24.28 1.65
CA TYR A 161 0.53 -24.31 1.61
C TYR A 161 1.06 -25.68 1.18
N GLY A 162 0.18 -26.59 0.76
CA GLY A 162 0.51 -27.96 0.39
C GLY A 162 0.99 -28.79 1.58
N LYS A 163 0.46 -28.55 2.80
CA LYS A 163 0.80 -29.33 4.01
C LYS A 163 -0.26 -30.37 4.37
N GLY A 164 -1.20 -30.61 3.46
CA GLY A 164 -2.13 -31.74 3.52
C GLY A 164 -3.37 -31.51 4.38
N VAL A 165 -3.59 -30.31 4.93
CA VAL A 165 -4.89 -29.95 5.54
C VAL A 165 -5.95 -29.76 4.45
N LEU A 166 -5.57 -29.08 3.36
CA LEU A 166 -6.43 -28.85 2.20
C LEU A 166 -6.16 -29.89 1.12
N THR A 167 -6.84 -31.03 1.23
CA THR A 167 -6.76 -32.10 0.21
C THR A 167 -7.66 -31.77 -0.99
N PRO A 168 -7.41 -32.32 -2.20
CA PRO A 168 -8.19 -31.99 -3.39
C PRO A 168 -9.70 -32.26 -3.25
N ASP A 169 -10.08 -33.37 -2.61
CA ASP A 169 -11.47 -33.72 -2.30
C ASP A 169 -12.09 -32.76 -1.27
N SER A 170 -11.34 -32.40 -0.22
CA SER A 170 -11.82 -31.46 0.80
C SER A 170 -12.03 -30.06 0.23
N LEU A 171 -11.14 -29.58 -0.63
CA LEU A 171 -11.27 -28.27 -1.29
C LEU A 171 -12.58 -28.17 -2.08
N GLN A 172 -12.91 -29.20 -2.88
CA GLN A 172 -14.13 -29.20 -3.67
C GLN A 172 -15.40 -29.26 -2.81
N GLU A 173 -15.40 -30.06 -1.74
CA GLU A 173 -16.52 -30.11 -0.79
C GLU A 173 -16.70 -28.75 -0.07
N LEU A 174 -15.61 -28.13 0.41
CA LEU A 174 -15.64 -26.82 1.08
C LEU A 174 -16.16 -25.72 0.16
N ILE A 175 -15.70 -25.69 -1.10
CA ILE A 175 -16.19 -24.74 -2.11
C ILE A 175 -17.68 -24.97 -2.40
N SER A 176 -18.12 -26.23 -2.47
CA SER A 176 -19.54 -26.59 -2.67
C SER A 176 -20.42 -26.13 -1.50
N ILE A 177 -19.96 -26.34 -0.27
CA ILE A 177 -20.64 -25.85 0.94
C ILE A 177 -20.74 -24.32 0.89
N ALA A 178 -19.64 -23.61 0.67
CA ALA A 178 -19.64 -22.15 0.62
C ALA A 178 -20.60 -21.59 -0.46
N LYS A 179 -20.63 -22.20 -1.65
CA LYS A 179 -21.57 -21.85 -2.72
C LYS A 179 -23.03 -22.01 -2.31
N THR A 180 -23.37 -23.05 -1.55
CA THR A 180 -24.74 -23.27 -1.06
C THR A 180 -25.22 -22.13 -0.17
N TYR A 181 -24.29 -21.48 0.55
CA TYR A 181 -24.56 -20.34 1.42
C TYR A 181 -24.31 -18.97 0.75
N ASN A 182 -23.99 -18.94 -0.56
CA ASN A 182 -23.54 -17.73 -1.27
C ASN A 182 -22.35 -17.03 -0.59
N CYS A 183 -21.50 -17.78 0.09
CA CYS A 183 -20.30 -17.27 0.75
C CYS A 183 -19.15 -17.21 -0.29
N PRO A 184 -18.55 -16.02 -0.55
CA PRO A 184 -17.43 -15.90 -1.48
C PRO A 184 -16.22 -16.68 -0.96
N VAL A 185 -15.51 -17.34 -1.87
CA VAL A 185 -14.34 -18.17 -1.55
C VAL A 185 -13.08 -17.56 -2.14
N ILE A 186 -12.15 -17.21 -1.26
CA ILE A 186 -10.83 -16.70 -1.59
C ILE A 186 -9.83 -17.83 -1.36
N VAL A 187 -8.99 -18.12 -2.34
CA VAL A 187 -7.99 -19.18 -2.23
C VAL A 187 -6.59 -18.62 -2.42
N ASP A 188 -5.71 -18.92 -1.48
CA ASP A 188 -4.26 -18.80 -1.67
C ASP A 188 -3.74 -20.14 -2.20
N PRO A 189 -3.42 -20.25 -3.51
CA PRO A 189 -3.22 -21.53 -4.13
C PRO A 189 -1.79 -22.06 -3.93
N LYS A 190 -1.65 -23.39 -3.96
CA LYS A 190 -0.36 -24.05 -4.10
C LYS A 190 -0.32 -24.99 -5.29
N GLY A 191 0.87 -25.48 -5.62
CA GLY A 191 1.06 -26.54 -6.62
C GLY A 191 0.74 -26.10 -8.05
N ASP A 192 0.60 -27.08 -8.91
CA ASP A 192 0.41 -26.92 -10.36
C ASP A 192 -1.03 -27.21 -10.82
N ASP A 193 -1.75 -28.09 -10.12
CA ASP A 193 -3.13 -28.43 -10.46
C ASP A 193 -4.14 -27.50 -9.78
N TYR A 194 -4.65 -26.51 -10.51
CA TYR A 194 -5.67 -25.58 -10.02
C TYR A 194 -7.11 -26.06 -10.25
N ARG A 195 -7.33 -27.24 -10.86
CA ARG A 195 -8.68 -27.83 -10.99
C ARG A 195 -9.33 -28.07 -9.63
N ARG A 196 -8.51 -28.31 -8.59
CA ARG A 196 -8.96 -28.47 -7.20
C ARG A 196 -9.55 -27.21 -6.58
N TYR A 197 -9.35 -26.04 -7.20
CA TYR A 197 -9.93 -24.76 -6.77
C TYR A 197 -11.11 -24.32 -7.63
N ARG A 198 -11.61 -25.19 -8.51
CA ARG A 198 -12.73 -24.90 -9.41
C ARG A 198 -13.91 -24.35 -8.62
N GLY A 199 -14.42 -23.20 -9.06
CA GLY A 199 -15.56 -22.54 -8.42
C GLY A 199 -15.23 -21.59 -7.28
N ALA A 200 -13.95 -21.38 -6.96
CA ALA A 200 -13.55 -20.26 -6.10
C ALA A 200 -13.92 -18.92 -6.73
N THR A 201 -14.25 -17.94 -5.90
CA THR A 201 -14.55 -16.56 -6.34
C THR A 201 -13.30 -15.89 -6.86
N VAL A 202 -12.18 -16.05 -6.17
CA VAL A 202 -10.87 -15.53 -6.60
C VAL A 202 -9.74 -16.41 -6.07
N ILE A 203 -8.71 -16.59 -6.89
CA ILE A 203 -7.42 -17.17 -6.46
C ILE A 203 -6.31 -16.11 -6.52
N THR A 204 -5.30 -16.22 -5.65
CA THR A 204 -4.25 -15.21 -5.49
C THR A 204 -2.82 -15.71 -5.75
N PRO A 205 -2.52 -16.37 -6.89
CA PRO A 205 -1.18 -16.90 -7.13
C PRO A 205 -0.15 -15.78 -7.27
N ASN A 206 1.09 -16.04 -6.88
CA ASN A 206 2.21 -15.23 -7.36
C ASN A 206 2.62 -15.61 -8.80
N LEU A 207 3.45 -14.78 -9.45
CA LEU A 207 3.90 -15.02 -10.83
C LEU A 207 4.54 -16.41 -11.03
N ARG A 208 5.27 -16.91 -10.02
CA ARG A 208 5.92 -18.22 -10.08
C ARG A 208 4.89 -19.35 -10.01
N GLU A 209 3.94 -19.28 -9.08
CA GLU A 209 2.87 -20.27 -8.93
C GLU A 209 1.95 -20.29 -10.16
N LEU A 210 1.67 -19.13 -10.75
CA LEU A 210 0.97 -19.03 -12.03
C LEU A 210 1.77 -19.70 -13.16
N SER A 211 3.09 -19.51 -13.18
CA SER A 211 3.96 -20.15 -14.19
C SER A 211 3.94 -21.67 -14.07
N GLU A 212 4.12 -22.17 -12.84
CA GLU A 212 4.14 -23.59 -12.52
C GLU A 212 2.80 -24.27 -12.89
N SER A 213 1.66 -23.60 -12.65
CA SER A 213 0.32 -24.14 -12.99
C SER A 213 -0.06 -24.04 -14.46
N SER A 214 0.47 -23.07 -15.22
CA SER A 214 0.06 -22.86 -16.62
C SER A 214 0.51 -23.95 -17.59
N GLN A 215 1.54 -24.74 -17.24
CA GLN A 215 2.23 -25.69 -18.12
C GLN A 215 2.73 -25.08 -19.46
N ARG A 216 2.80 -23.75 -19.57
CA ARG A 216 3.15 -23.01 -20.80
C ARG A 216 4.56 -22.39 -20.78
N GLY A 217 5.38 -22.76 -19.78
CA GLY A 217 6.73 -22.22 -19.61
C GLY A 217 6.77 -20.99 -18.70
N VAL A 218 7.85 -20.20 -18.81
CA VAL A 218 8.06 -19.00 -17.98
C VAL A 218 7.04 -17.93 -18.36
N ILE A 219 6.26 -17.47 -17.37
CA ILE A 219 5.35 -16.34 -17.54
C ILE A 219 6.08 -15.05 -17.21
N ASP A 220 5.93 -14.07 -18.10
CA ASP A 220 6.39 -12.69 -17.96
C ASP A 220 5.24 -11.70 -18.17
N ASN A 221 5.57 -10.42 -18.20
CA ASN A 221 4.59 -9.34 -18.32
C ASN A 221 3.83 -9.34 -19.65
N ASN A 222 4.38 -9.96 -20.69
CA ASN A 222 3.80 -9.99 -22.03
C ASN A 222 2.77 -11.12 -22.17
N ASN A 223 2.97 -12.25 -21.48
CA ASN A 223 2.12 -13.44 -21.60
C ASN A 223 1.26 -13.73 -20.35
N LEU A 224 1.42 -12.98 -19.25
CA LEU A 224 0.67 -13.13 -18.00
C LEU A 224 -0.85 -13.16 -18.19
N VAL A 225 -1.39 -12.20 -18.93
CA VAL A 225 -2.83 -12.09 -19.14
C VAL A 225 -3.39 -13.30 -19.89
N GLU A 226 -2.66 -13.77 -20.89
CA GLU A 226 -3.06 -14.94 -21.69
C GLU A 226 -3.02 -16.22 -20.85
N ALA A 227 -1.95 -16.40 -20.07
CA ALA A 227 -1.81 -17.55 -19.18
C ALA A 227 -2.89 -17.57 -18.08
N ALA A 228 -3.15 -16.42 -17.44
CA ALA A 228 -4.22 -16.30 -16.45
C ALA A 228 -5.60 -16.59 -17.05
N ARG A 229 -5.91 -16.05 -18.24
CA ARG A 229 -7.18 -16.34 -18.92
C ARG A 229 -7.34 -17.82 -19.27
N PHE A 230 -6.25 -18.47 -19.68
CA PHE A 230 -6.26 -19.91 -19.93
C PHE A 230 -6.57 -20.69 -18.65
N ILE A 231 -5.89 -20.40 -17.54
CA ILE A 231 -6.11 -21.04 -16.24
C ILE A 231 -7.56 -20.81 -15.76
N ALA A 232 -8.07 -19.58 -15.88
CA ALA A 232 -9.45 -19.24 -15.52
C ALA A 232 -10.47 -20.09 -16.29
N MET A 233 -10.29 -20.20 -17.61
CA MET A 233 -11.17 -20.97 -18.49
C MET A 233 -11.06 -22.48 -18.28
N GLU A 234 -9.83 -23.02 -18.26
CA GLU A 234 -9.56 -24.46 -18.15
C GLU A 234 -10.00 -25.02 -16.80
N TYR A 235 -9.76 -24.26 -15.73
CA TYR A 235 -10.02 -24.72 -14.36
C TYR A 235 -11.33 -24.20 -13.76
N GLY A 236 -12.09 -23.39 -14.52
CA GLY A 236 -13.39 -22.86 -14.09
C GLY A 236 -13.28 -21.96 -12.86
N ILE A 237 -12.37 -20.99 -12.93
CA ILE A 237 -12.10 -20.01 -11.89
C ILE A 237 -12.50 -18.63 -12.41
N GLU A 238 -13.31 -17.89 -11.65
CA GLU A 238 -13.92 -16.65 -12.13
C GLU A 238 -12.94 -15.48 -12.19
N ASN A 239 -12.07 -15.38 -11.18
CA ASN A 239 -11.13 -14.27 -11.06
C ASN A 239 -9.76 -14.74 -10.57
N ILE A 240 -8.70 -14.14 -11.11
CA ILE A 240 -7.31 -14.42 -10.72
C ILE A 240 -6.64 -13.09 -10.38
N LEU A 241 -6.14 -12.96 -9.15
CA LEU A 241 -5.32 -11.82 -8.74
C LEU A 241 -3.86 -12.27 -8.67
N VAL A 242 -3.07 -11.88 -9.66
CA VAL A 242 -1.66 -12.27 -9.74
C VAL A 242 -0.79 -11.25 -9.01
N THR A 243 -0.08 -11.67 -7.97
CA THR A 243 0.93 -10.84 -7.29
C THR A 243 2.27 -10.88 -8.04
N ARG A 244 2.87 -9.71 -8.27
CA ARG A 244 4.04 -9.50 -9.14
C ARG A 244 5.18 -8.75 -8.43
N SER A 245 5.28 -8.92 -7.11
CA SER A 245 6.34 -8.31 -6.29
C SER A 245 6.47 -6.79 -6.55
N ALA A 246 7.64 -6.31 -7.00
CA ALA A 246 7.91 -4.90 -7.26
C ALA A 246 7.05 -4.29 -8.38
N GLU A 247 6.39 -5.10 -9.20
CA GLU A 247 5.47 -4.62 -10.24
C GLU A 247 4.04 -4.46 -9.71
N GLY A 248 3.77 -4.85 -8.46
CA GLY A 248 2.46 -4.74 -7.83
C GLY A 248 1.61 -5.98 -8.09
N MET A 249 0.39 -5.79 -8.62
CA MET A 249 -0.53 -6.90 -8.89
C MET A 249 -1.37 -6.66 -10.15
N THR A 250 -1.86 -7.74 -10.74
CA THR A 250 -2.80 -7.69 -11.87
C THR A 250 -4.03 -8.51 -11.54
N LEU A 251 -5.20 -7.86 -11.54
CA LEU A 251 -6.49 -8.53 -11.44
C LEU A 251 -6.97 -8.89 -12.84
N ILE A 252 -7.27 -10.17 -13.05
CA ILE A 252 -7.84 -10.69 -14.29
C ILE A 252 -9.22 -11.26 -13.97
N SER A 253 -10.23 -10.72 -14.65
CA SER A 253 -11.60 -11.24 -14.66
C SER A 253 -12.07 -11.42 -16.11
N ASP A 254 -13.24 -12.04 -16.30
CA ASP A 254 -13.88 -12.12 -17.62
C ASP A 254 -14.15 -10.75 -18.25
N LYS A 255 -14.35 -9.72 -17.43
CA LYS A 255 -14.82 -8.39 -17.87
C LYS A 255 -13.71 -7.34 -17.97
N SER A 256 -12.69 -7.44 -17.13
CA SER A 256 -11.64 -6.44 -17.03
C SER A 256 -10.28 -7.03 -16.70
N ILE A 257 -9.24 -6.29 -17.07
CA ILE A 257 -7.86 -6.51 -16.65
C ILE A 257 -7.44 -5.20 -15.99
N ASP A 258 -7.13 -5.26 -14.70
CA ASP A 258 -6.76 -4.10 -13.91
C ASP A 258 -5.38 -4.31 -13.32
N HIS A 259 -4.41 -3.50 -13.77
CA HIS A 259 -3.07 -3.52 -13.22
C HIS A 259 -2.92 -2.44 -12.13
N LEU A 260 -2.40 -2.85 -10.98
CA LEU A 260 -2.16 -2.02 -9.82
C LEU A 260 -0.65 -1.99 -9.57
N PRO A 261 0.04 -0.86 -9.81
CA PRO A 261 1.48 -0.75 -9.61
C PRO A 261 1.83 -0.88 -8.12
N ALA A 262 3.02 -1.38 -7.78
CA ALA A 262 3.44 -1.53 -6.39
C ALA A 262 3.46 -0.19 -5.64
N GLU A 263 3.05 -0.22 -4.37
CA GLU A 263 2.98 0.96 -3.49
C GLU A 263 4.17 1.07 -2.52
N ALA A 264 5.07 0.08 -2.52
CA ALA A 264 6.20 0.01 -1.58
C ALA A 264 7.25 1.09 -1.88
N ARG A 265 7.60 1.90 -0.88
CA ARG A 265 8.68 2.91 -0.96
C ARG A 265 10.04 2.37 -0.51
N GLU A 266 10.05 1.46 0.47
CA GLU A 266 11.25 0.79 0.99
C GLU A 266 10.91 -0.69 1.28
N ILE A 267 11.73 -1.62 0.81
CA ILE A 267 11.52 -3.06 0.98
C ILE A 267 12.51 -3.57 2.03
N PHE A 268 12.01 -4.02 3.17
CA PHE A 268 12.80 -4.62 4.25
C PHE A 268 12.72 -6.14 4.23
N ASP A 269 11.51 -6.70 4.22
CA ASP A 269 11.25 -8.14 4.20
C ASP A 269 9.99 -8.43 3.38
N VAL A 270 10.02 -9.41 2.48
CA VAL A 270 8.86 -9.79 1.65
C VAL A 270 8.03 -10.92 2.27
N SER A 271 8.45 -11.43 3.42
CA SER A 271 7.81 -12.56 4.10
C SER A 271 6.39 -12.20 4.55
N GLY A 272 5.39 -13.01 4.15
CA GLY A 272 3.99 -12.81 4.57
C GLY A 272 3.22 -11.72 3.83
N ALA A 273 3.81 -11.08 2.81
CA ALA A 273 3.09 -10.10 1.98
C ALA A 273 1.91 -10.74 1.23
N GLY A 274 2.05 -12.00 0.78
CA GLY A 274 0.95 -12.77 0.18
C GLY A 274 -0.21 -12.99 1.14
N ASP A 275 0.08 -13.39 2.39
CA ASP A 275 -0.94 -13.56 3.43
C ASP A 275 -1.71 -12.26 3.71
N THR A 276 -1.00 -11.13 3.70
CA THR A 276 -1.59 -9.81 3.87
C THR A 276 -2.54 -9.50 2.71
N VAL A 277 -2.14 -9.80 1.47
CA VAL A 277 -3.00 -9.64 0.29
C VAL A 277 -4.28 -10.47 0.44
N VAL A 278 -4.16 -11.75 0.77
CA VAL A 278 -5.30 -12.66 0.91
C VAL A 278 -6.27 -12.19 2.00
N ALA A 279 -5.73 -11.79 3.15
CA ALA A 279 -6.52 -11.30 4.28
C ALA A 279 -7.32 -10.04 3.90
N ILE A 280 -6.66 -9.04 3.32
CA ILE A 280 -7.30 -7.75 3.00
C ILE A 280 -8.27 -7.88 1.82
N LEU A 281 -7.94 -8.72 0.84
CA LEU A 281 -8.82 -9.04 -0.27
C LEU A 281 -10.14 -9.62 0.24
N ALA A 282 -10.06 -10.63 1.12
CA ALA A 282 -11.23 -11.26 1.72
C ALA A 282 -12.02 -10.30 2.61
N ALA A 283 -11.34 -9.52 3.46
CA ALA A 283 -11.96 -8.54 4.36
C ALA A 283 -12.79 -7.49 3.59
N VAL A 284 -12.24 -6.93 2.51
CA VAL A 284 -12.93 -5.93 1.70
C VAL A 284 -14.07 -6.52 0.89
N LEU A 285 -13.90 -7.72 0.32
CA LEU A 285 -14.99 -8.41 -0.39
C LEU A 285 -16.16 -8.71 0.56
N ALA A 286 -15.85 -9.20 1.75
CA ALA A 286 -16.83 -9.50 2.79
C ALA A 286 -17.57 -8.24 3.29
N ALA A 287 -16.88 -7.09 3.33
CA ALA A 287 -17.50 -5.79 3.61
C ALA A 287 -18.38 -5.24 2.45
N GLY A 288 -18.55 -5.99 1.36
CA GLY A 288 -19.33 -5.58 0.19
C GLY A 288 -18.56 -4.73 -0.83
N GLY A 289 -17.24 -4.65 -0.71
CA GLY A 289 -16.38 -4.01 -1.68
C GLY A 289 -16.32 -4.78 -3.01
N SER A 290 -16.09 -4.09 -4.12
CA SER A 290 -15.81 -4.75 -5.40
C SER A 290 -14.43 -5.38 -5.38
N LEU A 291 -14.22 -6.40 -6.22
CA LEU A 291 -12.93 -7.07 -6.34
C LEU A 291 -11.79 -6.09 -6.70
N LEU A 292 -12.05 -5.08 -7.52
CA LEU A 292 -11.08 -4.03 -7.83
C LEU A 292 -10.72 -3.20 -6.59
N MET A 293 -11.69 -2.81 -5.76
CA MET A 293 -11.43 -2.07 -4.52
C MET A 293 -10.66 -2.94 -3.51
N ALA A 294 -11.03 -4.23 -3.42
CA ALA A 294 -10.34 -5.20 -2.59
C ALA A 294 -8.88 -5.40 -3.02
N SER A 295 -8.61 -5.56 -4.32
CA SER A 295 -7.25 -5.63 -4.86
C SER A 295 -6.46 -4.34 -4.61
N ARG A 296 -7.07 -3.16 -4.77
CA ARG A 296 -6.41 -1.87 -4.47
C ARG A 296 -5.96 -1.78 -3.02
N LEU A 297 -6.85 -2.06 -2.07
CA LEU A 297 -6.48 -1.99 -0.66
C LEU A 297 -5.45 -3.07 -0.28
N SER A 298 -5.55 -4.26 -0.88
CA SER A 298 -4.57 -5.34 -0.72
C SER A 298 -3.18 -4.94 -1.21
N ASN A 299 -3.10 -4.18 -2.32
CA ASN A 299 -1.84 -3.67 -2.85
C ASN A 299 -1.17 -2.65 -1.92
N ILE A 300 -1.98 -1.75 -1.34
CA ILE A 300 -1.52 -0.80 -0.33
C ILE A 300 -1.03 -1.54 0.91
N ALA A 301 -1.81 -2.51 1.40
CA ALA A 301 -1.46 -3.32 2.57
C ALA A 301 -0.16 -4.10 2.34
N ALA A 302 0.00 -4.73 1.17
CA ALA A 302 1.24 -5.41 0.80
C ALA A 302 2.43 -4.44 0.80
N GLY A 303 2.26 -3.22 0.26
CA GLY A 303 3.28 -2.18 0.28
C GLY A 303 3.71 -1.75 1.69
N ILE A 304 2.79 -1.74 2.65
CA ILE A 304 3.08 -1.47 4.06
C ILE A 304 3.78 -2.68 4.71
N ALA A 305 3.26 -3.89 4.47
CA ALA A 305 3.78 -5.13 5.06
C ALA A 305 5.25 -5.38 4.67
N VAL A 306 5.61 -5.14 3.41
CA VAL A 306 7.00 -5.33 2.97
C VAL A 306 8.00 -4.33 3.57
N GLY A 307 7.49 -3.24 4.16
CA GLY A 307 8.27 -2.26 4.91
C GLY A 307 8.60 -2.69 6.34
N LYS A 308 8.10 -3.85 6.80
CA LYS A 308 8.25 -4.36 8.16
C LYS A 308 9.13 -5.61 8.16
N THR A 309 9.58 -6.03 9.34
CA THR A 309 10.41 -7.24 9.52
C THR A 309 9.55 -8.46 9.89
N GLY A 310 9.81 -9.62 9.29
CA GLY A 310 9.13 -10.87 9.60
C GLY A 310 7.71 -10.96 9.03
N THR A 311 6.89 -11.89 9.55
CA THR A 311 5.46 -12.01 9.20
C THR A 311 4.64 -10.94 9.94
N ALA A 312 4.91 -9.69 9.57
CA ALA A 312 4.25 -8.53 10.12
C ALA A 312 2.80 -8.43 9.63
N VAL A 313 1.97 -7.78 10.44
CA VAL A 313 0.57 -7.49 10.14
C VAL A 313 0.38 -6.02 9.83
N VAL A 314 -0.71 -5.68 9.13
CA VAL A 314 -1.08 -4.30 8.82
C VAL A 314 -2.35 -3.93 9.58
N SER A 315 -2.32 -2.79 10.27
CA SER A 315 -3.47 -2.26 11.02
C SER A 315 -4.40 -1.41 10.17
N ALA A 316 -5.66 -1.32 10.59
CA ALA A 316 -6.63 -0.43 9.94
C ALA A 316 -6.16 1.03 9.94
N THR A 317 -5.50 1.48 11.02
CA THR A 317 -4.92 2.82 11.12
C THR A 317 -3.84 3.07 10.07
N GLU A 318 -2.94 2.11 9.84
CA GLU A 318 -1.90 2.25 8.82
C GLU A 318 -2.47 2.30 7.40
N LEU A 319 -3.55 1.56 7.13
CA LEU A 319 -4.26 1.65 5.85
C LEU A 319 -4.88 3.04 5.63
N VAL A 320 -5.52 3.59 6.67
CA VAL A 320 -6.10 4.95 6.63
C VAL A 320 -5.01 6.00 6.41
N GLU A 321 -3.92 5.93 7.16
CA GLU A 321 -2.78 6.86 7.03
C GLU A 321 -2.17 6.81 5.62
N SER A 322 -1.98 5.61 5.08
CA SER A 322 -1.46 5.42 3.74
C SER A 322 -2.37 6.05 2.67
N LEU A 323 -3.69 5.79 2.74
CA LEU A 323 -4.68 6.39 1.84
C LEU A 323 -4.71 7.93 1.92
N GLN A 324 -4.68 8.49 3.13
CA GLN A 324 -4.68 9.95 3.32
C GLN A 324 -3.40 10.61 2.80
N SER A 325 -2.25 9.95 2.99
CA SER A 325 -0.97 10.43 2.47
C SER A 325 -0.94 10.46 0.94
N GLN A 326 -1.53 9.44 0.29
CA GLN A 326 -1.66 9.36 -1.16
C GLN A 326 -2.61 10.43 -1.69
N ASP A 327 -3.77 10.65 -1.05
CA ASP A 327 -4.69 11.73 -1.44
C ASP A 327 -4.00 13.09 -1.36
N THR A 328 -3.20 13.34 -0.31
CA THR A 328 -2.45 14.60 -0.17
C THR A 328 -1.42 14.78 -1.29
N LEU A 329 -0.67 13.72 -1.64
CA LEU A 329 0.30 13.73 -2.74
C LEU A 329 -0.35 13.85 -4.13
N ASN A 330 -1.50 13.22 -4.32
CA ASN A 330 -2.26 13.32 -5.57
C ASN A 330 -2.90 14.71 -5.72
N LEU A 331 -3.44 15.26 -4.63
CA LEU A 331 -3.97 16.63 -4.59
C LEU A 331 -2.86 17.65 -4.87
N SER A 332 -1.65 17.48 -4.32
CA SER A 332 -0.54 18.38 -4.63
C SER A 332 -0.13 18.30 -6.11
N LYS A 333 -0.05 17.11 -6.71
CA LYS A 333 0.21 16.97 -8.16
C LYS A 333 -0.86 17.65 -9.02
N LEU A 334 -2.14 17.56 -8.65
CA LEU A 334 -3.23 18.21 -9.40
C LEU A 334 -3.19 19.74 -9.36
N LYS A 335 -2.48 20.34 -8.40
CA LYS A 335 -2.28 21.79 -8.33
C LYS A 335 -1.14 22.27 -9.23
N ILE A 336 -0.28 21.40 -9.75
CA ILE A 336 0.80 21.79 -10.66
C ILE A 336 0.30 21.66 -12.09
N LEU A 337 0.06 22.79 -12.76
CA LEU A 337 -0.51 22.80 -14.11
C LEU A 337 0.36 23.55 -15.12
N SER A 338 0.20 23.17 -16.39
CA SER A 338 0.67 23.98 -17.52
C SER A 338 -0.06 25.32 -17.55
N LEU A 339 0.52 26.33 -18.19
CA LEU A 339 -0.15 27.64 -18.36
C LEU A 339 -1.51 27.51 -19.06
N GLU A 340 -1.62 26.63 -20.06
CA GLU A 340 -2.87 26.42 -20.81
C GLU A 340 -3.96 25.79 -19.94
N ASP A 341 -3.62 24.84 -19.07
CA ASP A 341 -4.61 24.24 -18.17
C ASP A 341 -4.92 25.15 -16.97
N ALA A 342 -3.95 25.94 -16.52
CA ALA A 342 -4.13 27.00 -15.54
C ALA A 342 -5.16 28.04 -16.03
N LYS A 343 -5.11 28.45 -17.31
CA LYS A 343 -6.10 29.37 -17.91
C LYS A 343 -7.51 28.81 -17.82
N LYS A 344 -7.71 27.55 -18.22
CA LYS A 344 -9.03 26.88 -18.14
C LYS A 344 -9.53 26.82 -16.71
N LYS A 345 -8.64 26.50 -15.75
CA LYS A 345 -8.99 26.43 -14.33
C LYS A 345 -9.42 27.80 -13.78
N VAL A 346 -8.69 28.84 -14.16
CA VAL A 346 -8.99 30.24 -13.82
C VAL A 346 -10.32 30.69 -14.40
N GLU A 347 -10.67 30.31 -15.64
CA GLU A 347 -11.99 30.61 -16.22
C GLU A 347 -13.13 29.99 -15.42
N VAL A 348 -12.95 28.75 -14.95
CA VAL A 348 -13.92 28.09 -14.05
C VAL A 348 -14.05 28.86 -12.74
N TRP A 349 -12.95 29.21 -12.08
CA TRP A 349 -13.00 30.00 -10.84
C TRP A 349 -13.69 31.36 -11.03
N ARG A 350 -13.41 32.06 -12.13
CA ARG A 350 -14.11 33.30 -12.47
C ARG A 350 -15.61 33.10 -12.67
N SER A 351 -16.02 32.01 -13.32
CA SER A 351 -17.44 31.69 -13.48
C SER A 351 -18.15 31.45 -12.14
N GLN A 352 -17.38 31.10 -11.10
CA GLN A 352 -17.84 30.93 -9.72
C GLN A 352 -17.74 32.22 -8.89
N SER A 353 -17.29 33.32 -9.51
CA SER A 353 -17.00 34.60 -8.84
C SER A 353 -15.88 34.53 -7.79
N ASP A 354 -15.03 33.50 -7.81
CA ASP A 354 -13.85 33.39 -6.96
C ASP A 354 -12.85 34.51 -7.30
N LYS A 355 -12.32 35.17 -6.28
CA LYS A 355 -11.24 36.15 -6.41
C LYS A 355 -9.88 35.46 -6.54
N ILE A 356 -9.10 35.86 -7.53
CA ILE A 356 -7.83 35.20 -7.85
C ILE A 356 -6.64 36.03 -7.37
N GLY A 357 -5.87 35.45 -6.47
CA GLY A 357 -4.58 35.97 -6.04
C GLY A 357 -3.43 35.33 -6.81
N PHE A 358 -2.37 36.10 -7.03
CA PHE A 358 -1.14 35.64 -7.66
C PHE A 358 0.07 36.14 -6.88
N THR A 359 1.04 35.25 -6.69
CA THR A 359 2.40 35.62 -6.30
C THR A 359 3.40 34.79 -7.10
N ASN A 360 4.67 35.19 -7.09
CA ASN A 360 5.71 34.44 -7.80
C ASN A 360 7.07 34.56 -7.12
N GLY A 361 7.93 33.58 -7.38
CA GLY A 361 9.30 33.58 -6.88
C GLY A 361 10.05 32.29 -7.19
N CYS A 362 11.31 32.25 -6.76
CA CYS A 362 12.14 31.06 -6.91
C CYS A 362 11.80 29.96 -5.89
N PHE A 363 11.42 30.32 -4.66
CA PHE A 363 11.10 29.37 -3.57
C PHE A 363 12.14 28.24 -3.41
N ASP A 364 13.42 28.58 -3.45
CA ASP A 364 14.52 27.61 -3.49
C ASP A 364 14.59 26.73 -2.23
N LEU A 365 14.59 27.35 -1.05
CA LEU A 365 14.29 26.68 0.21
C LEU A 365 13.20 27.48 0.92
N ILE A 366 12.07 26.84 1.18
CA ILE A 366 10.96 27.47 1.90
C ILE A 366 11.39 27.74 3.35
N HIS A 367 11.10 28.94 3.82
CA HIS A 367 11.39 29.42 5.17
C HIS A 367 10.16 30.20 5.68
N PRO A 368 10.10 30.56 6.98
CA PRO A 368 8.92 31.20 7.56
C PRO A 368 8.40 32.42 6.78
N GLY A 369 9.29 33.29 6.28
CA GLY A 369 8.90 34.42 5.42
C GLY A 369 8.11 34.05 4.16
N HIS A 370 8.44 32.94 3.47
CA HIS A 370 7.64 32.46 2.34
C HIS A 370 6.25 31.96 2.79
N LEU A 371 6.18 31.30 3.95
CA LEU A 371 4.93 30.80 4.50
C LEU A 371 4.00 31.96 4.89
N ALA A 372 4.54 33.01 5.51
CA ALA A 372 3.81 34.24 5.83
C ALA A 372 3.29 34.93 4.56
N LEU A 373 4.15 35.13 3.55
CA LEU A 373 3.74 35.69 2.26
C LEU A 373 2.57 34.92 1.63
N LEU A 374 2.66 33.59 1.57
CA LEU A 374 1.62 32.75 0.97
C LEU A 374 0.32 32.76 1.81
N ALA A 375 0.43 32.74 3.14
CA ALA A 375 -0.72 32.82 4.03
C ALA A 375 -1.47 34.16 3.88
N GLU A 376 -0.74 35.29 3.89
CA GLU A 376 -1.34 36.61 3.71
C GLU A 376 -1.92 36.81 2.31
N SER A 377 -1.21 36.34 1.27
CA SER A 377 -1.72 36.36 -0.10
C SER A 377 -3.03 35.60 -0.24
N ARG A 378 -3.21 34.52 0.53
CA ARG A 378 -4.44 33.71 0.55
C ARG A 378 -5.59 34.37 1.30
N LEU A 379 -5.33 35.26 2.26
CA LEU A 379 -6.39 35.94 3.03
C LEU A 379 -7.20 36.93 2.20
N VAL A 380 -6.61 37.46 1.12
CA VAL A 380 -7.23 38.49 0.28
C VAL A 380 -7.86 37.94 -1.00
N CYS A 381 -7.73 36.63 -1.27
CA CYS A 381 -8.31 35.97 -2.43
C CYS A 381 -9.00 34.66 -2.06
N ASP A 382 -9.83 34.12 -2.95
CA ASP A 382 -10.44 32.80 -2.79
C ASP A 382 -9.55 31.69 -3.33
N ARG A 383 -8.72 32.02 -4.33
CA ARG A 383 -7.79 31.09 -4.99
C ARG A 383 -6.41 31.72 -5.13
N LEU A 384 -5.38 31.06 -4.62
CA LEU A 384 -4.00 31.53 -4.76
C LEU A 384 -3.22 30.73 -5.80
N ILE A 385 -2.68 31.44 -6.80
CA ILE A 385 -1.79 30.89 -7.81
C ILE A 385 -0.35 31.34 -7.51
N VAL A 386 0.58 30.38 -7.56
CA VAL A 386 2.02 30.65 -7.40
C VAL A 386 2.74 30.40 -8.73
N GLY A 387 3.30 31.47 -9.30
CA GLY A 387 4.26 31.37 -10.39
C GLY A 387 5.64 30.94 -9.87
N LEU A 388 6.11 29.76 -10.27
CA LEU A 388 7.42 29.24 -9.86
C LEU A 388 8.45 29.38 -10.99
N ASN A 389 9.59 30.02 -10.71
CA ASN A 389 10.68 30.09 -11.68
C ASN A 389 11.29 28.69 -11.93
N SER A 390 11.49 28.34 -13.20
CA SER A 390 12.19 27.12 -13.62
C SER A 390 13.65 27.10 -13.17
N ASP A 391 14.28 25.94 -13.19
CA ASP A 391 15.70 25.79 -12.83
C ASP A 391 16.59 26.66 -13.72
N ALA A 392 16.28 26.75 -15.02
CA ALA A 392 17.00 27.59 -15.97
C ALA A 392 16.85 29.09 -15.63
N SER A 393 15.63 29.53 -15.30
CA SER A 393 15.35 30.92 -14.91
C SER A 393 16.08 31.29 -13.62
N VAL A 394 16.08 30.41 -12.61
CA VAL A 394 16.77 30.68 -11.34
C VAL A 394 18.29 30.75 -11.52
N LYS A 395 18.88 29.88 -12.35
CA LYS A 395 20.32 29.93 -12.67
C LYS A 395 20.72 31.25 -13.32
N GLN A 396 19.91 31.75 -14.23
CA GLN A 396 20.16 33.04 -14.89
C GLN A 396 20.08 34.22 -13.91
N ILE A 397 19.13 34.19 -12.97
CA ILE A 397 18.91 35.29 -12.01
C ILE A 397 19.92 35.26 -10.85
N LYS A 398 20.28 34.07 -10.36
CA LYS A 398 21.03 33.88 -9.10
C LYS A 398 22.39 33.19 -9.25
N GLY A 399 22.76 32.75 -10.44
CA GLY A 399 24.01 32.05 -10.75
C GLY A 399 23.88 30.52 -10.77
N GLU A 400 24.90 29.85 -11.33
CA GLU A 400 24.91 28.39 -11.59
C GLU A 400 24.78 27.50 -10.34
N SER A 401 25.11 28.02 -9.15
CA SER A 401 24.99 27.29 -7.88
C SER A 401 23.55 27.27 -7.31
N ARG A 402 22.60 27.90 -8.01
CA ARG A 402 21.18 27.98 -7.61
C ARG A 402 20.30 27.58 -8.79
N PRO A 403 19.16 26.90 -8.59
CA PRO A 403 18.59 26.54 -7.31
C PRO A 403 19.27 25.32 -6.68
N ILE A 404 19.17 25.19 -5.35
CA ILE A 404 19.61 23.99 -4.61
C ILE A 404 18.61 22.85 -4.84
N GLN A 405 17.32 23.18 -4.87
CA GLN A 405 16.25 22.22 -5.15
C GLN A 405 15.75 22.37 -6.58
N ASN A 406 15.61 21.26 -7.30
CA ASN A 406 15.06 21.29 -8.66
C ASN A 406 13.59 21.78 -8.68
N GLU A 407 13.14 22.23 -9.85
CA GLU A 407 11.81 22.83 -10.01
C GLU A 407 10.67 21.90 -9.67
N GLU A 408 10.82 20.59 -9.91
CA GLU A 408 9.82 19.57 -9.55
C GLU A 408 9.64 19.49 -8.02
N SER A 409 10.75 19.44 -7.28
CA SER A 409 10.73 19.42 -5.82
C SER A 409 10.10 20.68 -5.26
N ARG A 410 10.51 21.85 -5.76
CA ARG A 410 9.98 23.15 -5.32
C ARG A 410 8.48 23.27 -5.61
N ALA A 411 8.02 22.84 -6.78
CA ALA A 411 6.60 22.85 -7.15
C ALA A 411 5.77 21.92 -6.26
N SER A 412 6.28 20.73 -5.96
CA SER A 412 5.63 19.75 -5.08
C SER A 412 5.46 20.29 -3.66
N VAL A 413 6.50 20.92 -3.10
CA VAL A 413 6.42 21.53 -1.77
C VAL A 413 5.37 22.65 -1.76
N LEU A 414 5.40 23.56 -2.74
CA LEU A 414 4.42 24.65 -2.82
C LEU A 414 2.98 24.14 -2.98
N ALA A 415 2.77 23.15 -3.84
CA ALA A 415 1.45 22.57 -4.06
C ALA A 415 0.89 21.85 -2.82
N SER A 416 1.77 21.34 -1.95
CA SER A 416 1.39 20.69 -0.70
C SER A 416 0.92 21.69 0.37
N LEU A 417 1.17 22.99 0.19
CA LEU A 417 0.72 24.02 1.13
C LEU A 417 -0.78 24.28 1.00
N ALA A 418 -1.47 24.34 2.14
CA ALA A 418 -2.92 24.57 2.19
C ALA A 418 -3.33 25.94 1.61
N SER A 419 -2.44 26.93 1.67
CA SER A 419 -2.68 28.27 1.14
C SER A 419 -2.56 28.37 -0.38
N VAL A 420 -2.04 27.34 -1.07
CA VAL A 420 -1.77 27.36 -2.52
C VAL A 420 -2.80 26.48 -3.24
N ASP A 421 -3.53 27.06 -4.18
CA ASP A 421 -4.51 26.35 -5.02
C ASP A 421 -3.93 25.91 -6.36
N LEU A 422 -2.89 26.60 -6.84
CA LEU A 422 -2.25 26.29 -8.13
C LEU A 422 -0.78 26.71 -8.15
N VAL A 423 0.06 25.91 -8.79
CA VAL A 423 1.46 26.21 -9.11
C VAL A 423 1.65 26.15 -10.63
N VAL A 424 2.26 27.19 -11.20
CA VAL A 424 2.59 27.25 -12.64
C VAL A 424 4.07 27.54 -12.78
N VAL A 425 4.82 26.61 -13.39
CA VAL A 425 6.26 26.79 -13.64
C VAL A 425 6.46 27.63 -14.90
N PHE A 426 7.36 28.61 -14.84
CA PHE A 426 7.67 29.51 -15.95
C PHE A 426 9.18 29.74 -16.08
N SER A 427 9.65 29.99 -17.31
CA SER A 427 11.09 30.09 -17.62
C SER A 427 11.54 31.50 -17.99
N GLU A 428 10.59 32.40 -18.20
CA GLU A 428 10.83 33.80 -18.52
C GLU A 428 11.53 34.52 -17.35
N GLU A 429 12.23 35.60 -17.66
CA GLU A 429 12.90 36.45 -16.67
C GLU A 429 11.90 37.10 -15.69
N THR A 430 10.68 37.35 -16.17
CA THR A 430 9.62 38.02 -15.40
C THR A 430 8.30 37.26 -15.48
N PRO A 431 7.43 37.35 -14.46
CA PRO A 431 6.12 36.69 -14.46
C PRO A 431 5.08 37.39 -15.36
N ILE A 432 5.47 38.37 -16.18
CA ILE A 432 4.53 39.25 -16.89
C ILE A 432 3.60 38.46 -17.81
N GLU A 433 4.11 37.46 -18.54
CA GLU A 433 3.29 36.67 -19.45
C GLU A 433 2.27 35.79 -18.69
N LEU A 434 2.65 35.29 -17.50
CA LEU A 434 1.71 34.59 -16.62
C LEU A 434 0.63 35.54 -16.10
N ILE A 435 1.01 36.76 -15.69
CA ILE A 435 0.06 37.76 -15.20
C ILE A 435 -0.89 38.20 -16.32
N LYS A 436 -0.40 38.39 -17.56
CA LYS A 436 -1.23 38.71 -18.73
C LYS A 436 -2.23 37.59 -19.05
N ALA A 437 -1.78 36.35 -18.98
CA ALA A 437 -2.59 35.17 -19.27
C ALA A 437 -3.65 34.92 -18.19
N LEU A 438 -3.25 34.98 -16.91
CA LEU A 438 -4.09 34.60 -15.78
C LEU A 438 -4.91 35.78 -15.23
N ARG A 439 -4.53 37.03 -15.52
CA ARG A 439 -5.21 38.29 -15.09
C ARG A 439 -5.72 38.27 -13.63
N PRO A 440 -4.85 38.09 -12.63
CA PRO A 440 -5.27 37.97 -11.22
C PRO A 440 -5.90 39.26 -10.67
N ASP A 441 -6.87 39.13 -9.76
CA ASP A 441 -7.46 40.25 -9.02
C ASP A 441 -6.46 40.86 -8.02
N PHE A 442 -5.58 40.04 -7.44
CA PHE A 442 -4.60 40.44 -6.44
C PHE A 442 -3.19 39.98 -6.81
N LEU A 443 -2.22 40.87 -6.77
CA LEU A 443 -0.79 40.57 -6.93
C LEU A 443 -0.06 40.82 -5.62
N SER A 444 0.50 39.77 -5.01
CA SER A 444 1.20 39.86 -3.73
C SER A 444 2.71 39.70 -3.90
N LYS A 445 3.47 40.57 -3.23
CA LYS A 445 4.94 40.49 -3.14
C LYS A 445 5.43 40.74 -1.71
N GLY A 446 6.58 40.16 -1.39
CA GLY A 446 7.26 40.42 -0.12
C GLY A 446 7.77 41.87 -0.02
N ALA A 447 7.81 42.42 1.19
CA ALA A 447 8.19 43.80 1.51
C ALA A 447 9.62 44.22 1.12
N ASP A 448 10.44 43.34 0.54
CA ASP A 448 11.75 43.68 -0.02
C ASP A 448 11.66 44.58 -1.28
N TYR A 449 10.45 44.84 -1.79
CA TYR A 449 10.19 45.65 -2.99
C TYR A 449 9.38 46.91 -2.65
N LEU A 450 9.83 48.08 -3.11
CA LEU A 450 8.96 49.27 -3.22
C LEU A 450 7.83 48.97 -4.22
N LEU A 451 6.64 49.53 -4.00
CA LEU A 451 5.44 49.30 -4.83
C LEU A 451 5.69 49.59 -6.32
N GLU A 452 6.53 50.59 -6.62
CA GLU A 452 7.00 50.98 -7.95
C GLU A 452 7.93 49.96 -8.63
N ASN A 453 8.51 49.03 -7.87
CA ASN A 453 9.41 47.99 -8.36
C ASN A 453 8.74 46.61 -8.47
N VAL A 454 7.44 46.51 -8.21
CA VAL A 454 6.69 45.26 -8.33
C VAL A 454 6.39 44.97 -9.80
N ILE A 455 7.12 44.01 -10.36
CA ILE A 455 6.96 43.58 -11.75
C ILE A 455 5.53 43.07 -11.99
N GLY A 456 4.77 43.78 -12.84
CA GLY A 456 3.37 43.47 -13.16
C GLY A 456 2.34 44.34 -12.44
N ALA A 457 2.74 45.25 -11.55
CA ALA A 457 1.84 46.14 -10.81
C ALA A 457 0.96 47.01 -11.74
N ASP A 458 1.58 47.76 -12.66
CA ASP A 458 0.86 48.61 -13.61
C ASP A 458 -0.17 47.82 -14.44
N LEU A 459 0.21 46.60 -14.83
CA LEU A 459 -0.64 45.71 -15.60
C LEU A 459 -1.86 45.30 -14.77
N VAL A 460 -1.66 44.85 -13.53
CA VAL A 460 -2.76 44.42 -12.63
C VAL A 460 -3.71 45.58 -12.32
N GLN A 461 -3.16 46.76 -12.03
CA GLN A 461 -3.94 47.96 -11.77
C GLN A 461 -4.70 48.46 -13.00
N SER A 462 -4.17 48.29 -14.22
CA SER A 462 -4.82 48.73 -15.45
C SER A 462 -6.20 48.11 -15.70
N TYR A 463 -6.47 46.94 -15.10
CA TYR A 463 -7.77 46.27 -15.18
C TYR A 463 -8.48 46.17 -13.82
N GLY A 464 -8.10 47.00 -12.85
CA GLY A 464 -8.80 47.15 -11.57
C GLY A 464 -8.38 46.15 -10.49
N GLY A 465 -7.30 45.38 -10.70
CA GLY A 465 -6.71 44.55 -9.66
C GLY A 465 -5.90 45.36 -8.64
N GLN A 466 -5.57 44.73 -7.52
CA GLN A 466 -4.85 45.35 -6.41
C GLN A 466 -3.48 44.71 -6.20
N VAL A 467 -2.50 45.50 -5.78
CA VAL A 467 -1.15 45.04 -5.45
C VAL A 467 -0.98 45.13 -3.94
N LEU A 468 -0.56 44.02 -3.32
CA LEU A 468 -0.30 43.94 -1.89
C LEU A 468 1.19 43.72 -1.64
N LEU A 469 1.72 44.48 -0.69
CA LEU A 469 3.03 44.26 -0.11
C LEU A 469 2.82 43.58 1.24
N VAL A 470 3.39 42.39 1.40
CA VAL A 470 3.33 41.59 2.63
C VAL A 470 4.59 41.85 3.43
N ASP A 471 4.42 42.28 4.68
CA ASP A 471 5.52 42.51 5.62
C ASP A 471 6.16 41.17 5.98
N ILE A 472 7.39 40.95 5.50
CA ILE A 472 8.17 39.76 5.84
C ILE A 472 8.90 40.07 7.16
N GLU A 473 8.68 39.28 8.21
CA GLU A 473 9.47 39.39 9.45
C GLU A 473 10.98 39.33 9.14
N GLU A 474 11.73 40.36 9.56
CA GLU A 474 13.16 40.48 9.31
C GLU A 474 13.94 39.29 9.92
N GLY A 475 14.70 38.57 9.08
CA GLY A 475 15.74 37.64 9.57
C GLY A 475 15.88 36.32 8.83
N HIS A 476 14.90 35.92 8.02
CA HIS A 476 14.90 34.61 7.35
C HIS A 476 15.04 34.77 5.83
N SER A 477 16.28 34.85 5.34
CA SER A 477 16.59 34.72 3.90
C SER A 477 17.39 33.44 3.68
N THR A 478 17.05 32.69 2.64
CA THR A 478 17.76 31.46 2.25
C THR A 478 19.27 31.70 2.09
N THR A 479 19.66 32.89 1.59
CA THR A 479 21.07 33.26 1.42
C THR A 479 21.80 33.37 2.76
N ARG A 480 21.20 34.02 3.76
CA ARG A 480 21.78 34.13 5.13
C ARG A 480 21.82 32.80 5.87
N THR A 481 20.88 31.89 5.57
CA THR A 481 20.83 30.56 6.21
C THR A 481 22.00 29.68 5.75
N ILE A 482 22.39 29.79 4.48
CA ILE A 482 23.53 29.07 3.91
C ILE A 482 24.87 29.67 4.36
N GLU A 483 24.99 31.01 4.38
CA GLU A 483 26.18 31.69 4.94
C GLU A 483 26.47 31.33 6.41
N ARG A 484 25.44 30.87 7.15
CA ARG A 484 25.55 30.39 8.53
C ARG A 484 26.01 28.93 8.65
N LEU A 485 25.84 28.12 7.61
CA LEU A 485 26.26 26.71 7.55
C LEU A 485 27.69 26.55 7.01
N GLU A 486 28.24 27.57 6.35
CA GLU A 486 29.63 27.62 5.85
C GLU A 486 30.64 28.21 6.87
N ARG A 487 30.20 28.46 8.12
CA ARG A 487 31.06 28.74 9.29
C ARG A 487 31.00 27.59 10.26
#